data_AF-W4KMX7-F1
#
_entry.id   AF-W4KMX7-F1
#
_cell.length_a   1.000
_cell.length_b   1.000
_cell.length_c   1.000
_cell.angle_alpha   90.00
_cell.angle_beta   90.00
_cell.angle_gamma   90.00
#
_symmetry.space_group_name_H-M   'P 1'
#
loop_
_entity.id
_entity.type
_entity.pdbx_description
1 polymer ?
#
loop_
_entity_poly.entity_id
_entity_poly.type
_entity_poly.pdbx_seq_one_letter_code
_entity_poly.pdbx_strand_id
1 'polypeptide(L)'
;MAGLLHPQLRPFEINPQTGEPYLRLAPPLSNIIITPPRLSDVPSKVEAFNDPRVYRWVSSPPWPYLPEHAVQWLTVIIEEANAVWNELVKASVEEPDAAPKIVSTCPVRVIREQKEDGSDVPLGDCGFIRCNFDEILDVEEKRKQSEENEARPVGDPNIIWQIGGTYPSVMTGDQS
;
A
#
# COMPACT_ATOMS: atom_id res chain seq x y z
N MET A 1 -18.25 -18.72 -9.12
CA MET A 1 -17.56 -17.41 -9.00
C MET A 1 -18.55 -16.25 -9.18
N ALA A 2 -19.65 -16.22 -8.42
CA ALA A 2 -20.68 -15.18 -8.55
C ALA A 2 -20.46 -13.96 -7.62
N GLY A 3 -19.38 -13.95 -6.82
CA GLY A 3 -19.08 -12.90 -5.83
C GLY A 3 -18.11 -11.81 -6.28
N LEU A 4 -17.56 -11.86 -7.50
CA LEU A 4 -16.47 -10.96 -7.92
C LEU A 4 -16.94 -9.65 -8.59
N LEU A 5 -18.25 -9.47 -8.78
CA LEU A 5 -18.86 -8.22 -9.27
C LEU A 5 -19.72 -7.55 -8.18
N HIS A 6 -19.32 -7.73 -6.92
CA HIS A 6 -20.06 -7.23 -5.77
C HIS A 6 -19.78 -5.73 -5.53
N PRO A 7 -20.79 -4.89 -5.22
CA PRO A 7 -20.60 -3.46 -4.95
C PRO A 7 -19.53 -3.16 -3.89
N GLN A 8 -19.42 -4.02 -2.87
CA GLN A 8 -18.39 -3.94 -1.81
C GLN A 8 -16.95 -4.06 -2.33
N LEU A 9 -16.74 -4.73 -3.47
CA LEU A 9 -15.42 -5.00 -4.03
C LEU A 9 -15.08 -4.06 -5.20
N ARG A 10 -16.01 -3.19 -5.61
CA ARG A 10 -15.68 -2.15 -6.59
C ARG A 10 -14.82 -1.08 -5.92
N PRO A 11 -13.85 -0.49 -6.66
CA PRO A 11 -13.60 -0.62 -8.09
C PRO A 11 -12.56 -1.70 -8.47
N PHE A 12 -12.27 -2.68 -7.60
CA PHE A 12 -11.27 -3.69 -7.92
C PHE A 12 -11.70 -4.58 -9.09
N GLU A 13 -10.75 -4.82 -9.99
CA GLU A 13 -10.78 -5.94 -10.92
C GLU A 13 -10.11 -7.15 -10.25
N ILE A 14 -10.43 -8.36 -10.70
CA ILE A 14 -9.88 -9.59 -10.12
C ILE A 14 -9.08 -10.31 -11.18
N ASN A 15 -7.82 -10.61 -10.88
CA ASN A 15 -6.98 -11.38 -11.79
C ASN A 15 -7.49 -12.84 -11.82
N PRO A 16 -7.92 -13.38 -12.98
CA PRO A 16 -8.50 -14.72 -13.05
C PRO A 16 -7.47 -15.84 -12.81
N GLN A 17 -6.17 -15.56 -12.95
CA GLN A 17 -5.10 -16.54 -12.74
C GLN A 17 -4.67 -16.59 -11.28
N THR A 18 -4.54 -15.43 -10.63
CA THR A 18 -4.04 -15.35 -9.24
C THR A 18 -5.15 -15.19 -8.20
N GLY A 19 -6.34 -14.76 -8.60
CA GLY A 19 -7.43 -14.39 -7.71
C GLY A 19 -7.22 -13.05 -6.97
N GLU A 20 -6.10 -12.36 -7.23
CA GLU A 20 -5.77 -11.11 -6.55
C GLU A 20 -6.62 -9.94 -7.05
N PRO A 21 -7.01 -9.01 -6.16
CA PRO A 21 -7.60 -7.74 -6.56
C PRO A 21 -6.56 -6.83 -7.21
N TYR A 22 -6.96 -6.01 -8.17
CA TYR A 22 -6.11 -4.95 -8.70
C TYR A 22 -6.93 -3.74 -9.14
N LEU A 23 -6.27 -2.59 -9.21
CA LEU A 23 -6.82 -1.37 -9.81
C LEU A 23 -6.11 -1.11 -11.13
N ARG A 24 -6.86 -0.75 -12.17
CA ARG A 24 -6.31 -0.35 -13.46
C ARG A 24 -6.41 1.16 -13.63
N LEU A 25 -5.33 1.78 -14.11
CA LEU A 25 -5.39 3.20 -14.44
C LEU A 25 -6.23 3.41 -15.70
N ALA A 26 -6.89 4.56 -15.75
CA ALA A 26 -7.66 4.95 -16.93
C ALA A 26 -6.73 5.17 -18.15
N PRO A 27 -7.27 5.07 -19.38
CA PRO A 27 -6.52 5.42 -20.59
C PRO A 27 -5.89 6.83 -20.48
N PRO A 28 -4.65 7.01 -20.98
CA PRO A 28 -3.89 6.09 -21.85
C PRO A 28 -3.02 5.07 -21.10
N LEU A 29 -3.03 5.05 -19.76
CA LEU A 29 -2.14 4.22 -18.94
C LEU A 29 -2.78 2.88 -18.55
N SER A 30 -3.61 2.31 -19.42
CA SER A 30 -4.36 1.08 -19.11
C SER A 30 -3.48 -0.17 -18.94
N ASN A 31 -2.21 -0.10 -19.34
CA ASN A 31 -1.18 -1.11 -19.03
C ASN A 31 -0.64 -1.00 -17.60
N ILE A 32 -0.92 0.09 -16.88
CA ILE A 32 -0.50 0.27 -15.49
C ILE A 32 -1.60 -0.20 -14.54
N ILE A 33 -1.24 -1.12 -13.65
CA ILE A 33 -2.11 -1.67 -12.61
C ILE A 33 -1.49 -1.48 -11.23
N ILE A 34 -2.33 -1.45 -10.20
CA ILE A 34 -1.93 -1.45 -8.80
C ILE A 34 -2.38 -2.76 -8.18
N THR A 35 -1.44 -3.56 -7.67
CA THR A 35 -1.69 -4.90 -7.13
C THR A 35 -1.32 -5.00 -5.65
N PRO A 36 -1.64 -6.12 -4.98
CA PRO A 36 -1.10 -6.43 -3.67
C PRO A 36 0.42 -6.60 -3.75
N PRO A 37 1.13 -6.38 -2.63
CA PRO A 37 2.55 -6.67 -2.53
C PRO A 37 2.84 -8.17 -2.55
N ARG A 38 4.00 -8.58 -3.09
CA ARG A 38 4.42 -9.98 -3.17
C ARG A 38 5.86 -10.12 -2.66
N LEU A 39 6.19 -11.27 -2.06
CA LEU A 39 7.59 -11.56 -1.69
C LEU A 39 8.52 -11.67 -2.92
N SER A 40 7.97 -11.96 -4.09
CA SER A 40 8.72 -11.92 -5.35
C SER A 40 9.19 -10.51 -5.74
N ASP A 41 8.72 -9.45 -5.06
CA ASP A 41 9.15 -8.06 -5.30
C ASP A 41 10.47 -7.71 -4.60
N VAL A 42 11.04 -8.61 -3.78
CA VAL A 42 12.31 -8.39 -3.07
C VAL A 42 13.43 -7.94 -4.00
N PRO A 43 13.73 -8.61 -5.14
CA PRO A 43 14.83 -8.21 -6.01
C PRO A 43 14.65 -6.80 -6.56
N SER A 44 13.45 -6.44 -7.00
CA SER A 44 13.15 -5.11 -7.54
C SER A 44 13.23 -4.01 -6.48
N LYS A 45 12.81 -4.30 -5.24
CA LYS A 45 13.00 -3.35 -4.12
C LYS A 45 14.48 -3.16 -3.78
N VAL A 46 15.25 -4.25 -3.71
CA VAL A 46 16.70 -4.19 -3.46
C VAL A 46 17.41 -3.38 -4.54
N GLU A 47 17.11 -3.64 -5.81
CA GLU A 47 17.67 -2.87 -6.92
C GLU A 47 17.32 -1.39 -6.82
N ALA A 48 16.03 -1.06 -6.63
CA ALA A 48 15.57 0.32 -6.56
C ALA A 48 16.19 1.10 -5.39
N PHE A 49 16.25 0.50 -4.19
CA PHE A 49 16.83 1.17 -3.01
C PHE A 49 18.36 1.19 -2.99
N ASN A 50 19.02 0.47 -3.89
CA ASN A 50 20.46 0.60 -4.12
C ASN A 50 20.82 1.53 -5.29
N ASP A 51 19.83 2.09 -6.01
CA ASP A 51 20.06 3.00 -7.13
C ASP A 51 20.39 4.43 -6.63
N PRO A 52 21.53 5.04 -7.04
CA PRO A 52 21.89 6.41 -6.66
C PRO A 52 20.91 7.49 -7.10
N ARG A 53 20.03 7.20 -8.07
CA ARG A 53 18.95 8.08 -8.48
C ARG A 53 17.76 8.02 -7.51
N VAL A 54 17.70 7.03 -6.62
CA VAL A 54 16.61 6.79 -5.68
C VAL A 54 17.07 7.01 -4.24
N TYR A 55 18.11 6.31 -3.76
CA TYR A 55 18.43 6.28 -2.32
C TYR A 55 18.72 7.66 -1.72
N ARG A 56 19.24 8.59 -2.53
CA ARG A 56 19.54 9.96 -2.11
C ARG A 56 18.30 10.82 -1.82
N TRP A 57 17.12 10.36 -2.24
CA TRP A 57 15.84 11.06 -2.08
C TRP A 57 14.92 10.36 -1.08
N VAL A 58 15.36 9.28 -0.45
CA VAL A 58 14.60 8.56 0.59
C VAL A 58 15.37 8.64 1.91
N SER A 59 14.65 8.91 2.99
CA SER A 59 15.24 9.17 4.31
C SER A 59 15.28 7.93 5.22
N SER A 60 14.47 6.91 4.92
CA SER A 60 14.15 5.84 5.89
C SER A 60 14.82 4.49 5.62
N PRO A 61 14.95 3.99 4.36
CA PRO A 61 15.59 2.70 4.13
C PRO A 61 17.07 2.71 4.55
N PRO A 62 17.56 1.66 5.23
CA PRO A 62 18.97 1.53 5.55
C PRO A 62 19.84 1.47 4.28
N TRP A 63 21.04 2.03 4.36
CA TRP A 63 22.05 1.97 3.30
C TRP A 63 23.29 1.18 3.76
N PRO A 64 23.73 0.13 3.04
CA PRO A 64 23.11 -0.44 1.84
C PRO A 64 21.78 -1.16 2.15
N TYR A 65 20.89 -1.23 1.16
CA TYR A 65 19.59 -1.87 1.34
C TYR A 65 19.68 -3.36 1.00
N LEU A 66 19.63 -4.20 2.03
CA LEU A 66 19.78 -5.65 1.90
C LEU A 66 18.45 -6.37 1.63
N PRO A 67 18.47 -7.60 1.07
CA PRO A 67 17.28 -8.41 0.88
C PRO A 67 16.45 -8.63 2.15
N GLU A 68 17.09 -8.74 3.31
CA GLU A 68 16.43 -8.95 4.59
C GLU A 68 15.55 -7.74 4.96
N HIS A 69 15.98 -6.52 4.63
CA HIS A 69 15.17 -5.31 4.84
C HIS A 69 13.94 -5.30 3.94
N ALA A 70 14.08 -5.77 2.69
CA ALA A 70 12.96 -5.90 1.76
C ALA A 70 11.96 -6.95 2.26
N VAL A 71 12.43 -8.11 2.71
CA VAL A 71 11.59 -9.19 3.25
C VAL A 71 10.84 -8.73 4.50
N GLN A 72 11.54 -8.06 5.44
CA GLN A 72 10.93 -7.54 6.66
C GLN A 72 9.80 -6.57 6.32
N TRP A 73 10.05 -5.61 5.43
CA TRP A 73 9.04 -4.63 5.03
C TRP A 73 7.87 -5.27 4.27
N LEU A 74 8.17 -6.15 3.30
CA LEU A 74 7.15 -6.83 2.51
C LEU A 74 6.23 -7.67 3.38
N THR A 75 6.77 -8.36 4.40
CA THR A 75 5.97 -9.17 5.33
C THR A 75 4.89 -8.33 6.00
N VAL A 76 5.25 -7.17 6.55
CA VAL A 76 4.31 -6.25 7.22
C VAL A 76 3.20 -5.81 6.26
N ILE A 77 3.59 -5.31 5.08
CA ILE A 77 2.60 -4.73 4.15
C ILE A 77 1.74 -5.79 3.45
N ILE A 78 2.23 -7.03 3.34
CA ILE A 78 1.46 -8.18 2.86
C ILE A 78 0.39 -8.56 3.90
N GLU A 79 0.76 -8.62 5.18
CA GLU A 79 -0.18 -8.90 6.26
C GLU A 79 -1.30 -7.84 6.32
N GLU A 80 -0.93 -6.55 6.27
CA GLU A 80 -1.88 -5.44 6.24
C GLU A 80 -2.83 -5.51 5.03
N ALA A 81 -2.28 -5.70 3.83
CA ALA A 81 -3.06 -5.78 2.60
C ALA A 81 -4.04 -6.97 2.61
N ASN A 82 -3.58 -8.13 3.08
CA ASN A 82 -4.41 -9.32 3.20
C ASN A 82 -5.51 -9.16 4.25
N ALA A 83 -5.22 -8.53 5.39
CA ALA A 83 -6.21 -8.27 6.42
C ALA A 83 -7.37 -7.43 5.88
N VAL A 84 -7.07 -6.33 5.18
CA VAL A 84 -8.10 -5.48 4.58
C VAL A 84 -8.86 -6.18 3.47
N TRP A 85 -8.17 -6.93 2.59
CA TRP A 85 -8.86 -7.67 1.54
C TRP A 85 -9.85 -8.69 2.12
N ASN A 86 -9.44 -9.42 3.15
CA ASN A 86 -10.30 -10.38 3.83
C ASN A 86 -11.51 -9.70 4.51
N GLU A 87 -11.33 -8.52 5.10
CA GLU A 87 -12.44 -7.72 5.66
C GLU A 87 -13.46 -7.34 4.57
N LEU A 88 -12.99 -6.85 3.42
CA LEU A 88 -13.84 -6.47 2.29
C LEU A 88 -14.58 -7.68 1.69
N VAL A 89 -13.88 -8.80 1.50
CA VAL A 89 -14.49 -10.04 1.01
C VAL A 89 -15.54 -10.56 1.99
N LYS A 90 -15.24 -10.54 3.30
CA LYS A 90 -16.22 -10.92 4.33
C LYS A 90 -17.46 -10.04 4.28
N ALA A 91 -17.31 -8.72 4.21
CA ALA A 91 -18.42 -7.78 4.07
C ALA A 91 -19.24 -8.03 2.78
N SER A 92 -18.58 -8.42 1.68
CA SER A 92 -19.27 -8.77 0.42
C SER A 92 -20.16 -10.01 0.52
N VAL A 93 -19.91 -10.90 1.48
CA VAL A 93 -20.69 -12.13 1.69
C VAL A 93 -21.74 -11.95 2.78
N GLU A 94 -21.37 -11.31 3.89
CA GLU A 94 -22.23 -11.15 5.07
C GLU A 94 -23.23 -9.99 4.94
N GLU A 95 -22.84 -8.92 4.23
CA GLU A 95 -23.61 -7.67 4.12
C GLU A 95 -23.73 -7.20 2.65
N PRO A 96 -24.31 -8.03 1.75
CA PRO A 96 -24.24 -7.76 0.31
C PRO A 96 -24.96 -6.49 -0.13
N ASP A 97 -26.06 -6.15 0.54
CA ASP A 97 -26.89 -4.98 0.22
C ASP A 97 -26.51 -3.73 1.04
N ALA A 98 -25.49 -3.82 1.91
CA ALA A 98 -25.03 -2.68 2.70
C ALA A 98 -24.22 -1.69 1.86
N ALA A 99 -24.05 -0.47 2.41
CA ALA A 99 -23.12 0.50 1.84
C ALA A 99 -21.68 -0.06 1.83
N PRO A 100 -20.82 0.36 0.87
CA PRO A 100 -19.44 -0.06 0.82
C PRO A 100 -18.72 0.12 2.17
N LYS A 101 -18.07 -0.95 2.64
CA LYS A 101 -17.31 -0.96 3.87
C LYS A 101 -16.15 0.05 3.75
N ILE A 102 -16.05 0.93 4.74
CA ILE A 102 -14.94 1.88 4.84
C ILE A 102 -13.82 1.20 5.64
N VAL A 103 -12.61 1.21 5.09
CA VAL A 103 -11.40 0.58 5.65
C VAL A 103 -10.31 1.62 5.88
N SER A 104 -9.33 1.30 6.72
CA SER A 104 -8.24 2.21 7.13
C SER A 104 -6.99 2.16 6.25
N THR A 105 -6.92 1.25 5.28
CA THR A 105 -5.81 1.14 4.31
C THR A 105 -6.32 0.49 3.03
N CYS A 106 -5.45 0.35 2.02
CA CYS A 106 -5.76 -0.19 0.71
C CYS A 106 -5.14 -1.60 0.54
N PRO A 107 -5.89 -2.60 0.02
CA PRO A 107 -5.35 -3.94 -0.22
C PRO A 107 -4.37 -4.02 -1.40
N VAL A 108 -4.20 -2.94 -2.16
CA VAL A 108 -3.27 -2.83 -3.28
C VAL A 108 -2.39 -1.60 -3.14
N ARG A 109 -1.11 -1.74 -3.50
CA ARG A 109 -0.11 -0.65 -3.38
C ARG A 109 1.03 -0.73 -4.39
N VAL A 110 1.31 -1.91 -4.96
CA VAL A 110 2.45 -2.07 -5.87
C VAL A 110 2.03 -1.65 -7.26
N ILE A 111 2.70 -0.64 -7.81
CA ILE A 111 2.50 -0.19 -9.19
C ILE A 111 3.22 -1.18 -10.09
N ARG A 112 2.50 -1.72 -11.07
CA ARG A 112 3.04 -2.67 -12.05
C ARG A 112 2.66 -2.28 -13.46
N GLU A 113 3.53 -2.64 -14.41
CA GLU A 113 3.17 -2.67 -15.81
C GLU A 113 2.74 -4.08 -16.20
N GLN A 114 1.50 -4.22 -16.66
CA GLN A 114 0.99 -5.42 -17.30
C GLN A 114 1.50 -5.51 -18.74
N LYS A 115 2.11 -6.65 -19.07
CA LYS A 115 2.61 -6.98 -20.40
C LYS A 115 1.52 -7.63 -21.26
N GLU A 116 1.75 -7.67 -22.57
CA GLU A 116 0.80 -8.25 -23.54
C GLU A 116 0.55 -9.75 -23.32
N ASP A 117 1.53 -10.47 -22.77
CA ASP A 117 1.42 -11.90 -22.42
C ASP A 117 0.66 -12.16 -21.11
N GLY A 118 0.19 -11.10 -20.44
CA GLY A 118 -0.53 -11.15 -19.17
C GLY A 118 0.36 -11.16 -17.93
N SER A 119 1.68 -11.25 -18.08
CA SER A 119 2.62 -11.07 -16.96
C SER A 119 2.65 -9.61 -16.49
N ASP A 120 3.21 -9.38 -15.30
CA ASP A 120 3.38 -8.04 -14.75
C ASP A 120 4.79 -7.82 -14.20
N VAL A 121 5.27 -6.58 -14.27
CA VAL A 121 6.59 -6.18 -13.74
C VAL A 121 6.40 -5.04 -12.74
N PRO A 122 6.97 -5.14 -11.51
CA PRO A 122 6.88 -4.07 -10.53
C PRO A 122 7.65 -2.84 -11.00
N LEU A 123 7.01 -1.68 -10.91
CA LEU A 123 7.59 -0.38 -11.23
C LEU A 123 7.83 0.47 -9.97
N GLY A 124 7.06 0.22 -8.91
CA GLY A 124 7.15 1.03 -7.69
C GLY A 124 6.09 0.67 -6.66
N ASP A 125 5.98 1.51 -5.64
CA ASP A 125 5.10 1.32 -4.49
C ASP A 125 4.36 2.64 -4.22
N CYS A 126 3.07 2.55 -3.93
CA CYS A 126 2.19 3.66 -3.61
C CYS A 126 1.32 3.24 -2.42
N GLY A 127 1.79 3.55 -1.22
CA GLY A 127 1.02 3.37 0.00
C GLY A 127 -0.15 4.36 0.06
N PHE A 128 -1.23 3.92 0.70
CA PHE A 128 -2.39 4.74 1.03
C PHE A 128 -2.52 4.72 2.55
N ILE A 129 -1.89 5.69 3.20
CA ILE A 129 -1.77 5.70 4.65
C ILE A 129 -2.25 7.02 5.23
N ARG A 130 -2.50 7.05 6.53
CA ARG A 130 -2.71 8.31 7.24
C ARG A 130 -1.43 9.12 7.22
N CYS A 131 -1.55 10.42 6.95
CA CYS A 131 -0.41 11.33 6.85
C CYS A 131 0.38 11.36 8.15
N ASN A 132 1.70 11.27 8.04
CA ASN A 132 2.66 11.39 9.13
C ASN A 132 3.32 12.78 9.22
N PHE A 133 2.90 13.70 8.34
CA PHE A 133 3.36 15.09 8.28
C PHE A 133 4.89 15.22 8.22
N ASP A 134 5.54 14.42 7.37
CA ASP A 134 7.00 14.42 7.20
C ASP A 134 7.60 15.79 6.82
N GLU A 135 6.79 16.70 6.28
CA GLU A 135 7.15 18.08 5.98
C GLU A 135 7.29 18.99 7.21
N ILE A 136 6.76 18.59 8.37
CA ILE A 136 6.86 19.33 9.63
C ILE A 136 8.20 19.02 10.30
N LEU A 137 9.06 20.03 10.39
CA LEU A 137 10.40 19.90 10.99
C LEU A 137 10.39 19.88 12.52
N ASP A 138 9.38 20.49 13.15
CA ASP A 138 9.21 20.44 14.60
C ASP A 138 8.69 19.05 15.01
N VAL A 139 9.51 18.32 15.78
CA VAL A 139 9.23 16.93 16.14
C VAL A 139 7.98 16.78 17.00
N GLU A 140 7.74 17.71 17.92
CA GLU A 140 6.58 17.64 18.82
C GLU A 140 5.30 17.99 18.08
N GLU A 141 5.34 19.00 17.22
CA GLU A 141 4.19 19.35 16.38
C GLU A 141 3.87 18.25 15.37
N LYS A 142 4.89 17.66 14.72
CA LYS A 142 4.74 16.51 13.83
C LYS A 142 4.08 15.34 14.56
N ARG A 143 4.60 14.98 15.74
CA ARG A 143 4.08 13.89 16.57
C ARG A 143 2.62 14.15 16.94
N LYS A 144 2.32 15.35 17.44
CA LYS A 144 0.96 15.75 17.82
C LYS A 144 -0.01 15.64 16.64
N GLN A 145 0.32 16.20 15.48
CA GLN A 145 -0.57 16.13 14.30
C GLN A 145 -0.75 14.71 13.79
N SER A 146 0.31 13.90 13.80
CA SER A 146 0.24 12.49 13.41
C SER A 146 -0.66 11.70 14.35
N GLU A 147 -0.51 11.86 15.67
CA GLU A 147 -1.34 11.21 16.68
C GLU A 147 -2.82 11.66 16.59
N GLU A 148 -3.08 12.95 16.41
CA GLU A 148 -4.43 13.48 16.23
C GLU A 148 -5.09 12.91 14.97
N ASN A 149 -4.35 12.78 13.86
CA ASN A 149 -4.84 12.18 12.62
C ASN A 149 -5.05 10.67 12.74
N GLU A 150 -4.16 9.96 13.43
CA GLU A 150 -4.26 8.51 13.70
C GLU A 150 -5.44 8.17 14.62
N ALA A 151 -5.73 9.02 15.60
CA ALA A 151 -6.84 8.81 16.53
C ALA A 151 -8.23 8.94 15.90
N ARG A 152 -8.34 9.49 14.67
CA ARG A 152 -9.64 9.65 14.00
C ARG A 152 -10.30 8.30 13.69
N PRO A 153 -11.62 8.18 13.85
CA PRO A 153 -12.32 6.95 13.49
C PRO A 153 -12.29 6.74 11.97
N VAL A 154 -12.25 5.48 11.54
CA VAL A 154 -12.29 5.12 10.12
C VAL A 154 -13.52 5.74 9.47
N GLY A 155 -13.32 6.46 8.37
CA GLY A 155 -14.38 7.19 7.65
C GLY A 155 -14.62 8.63 8.11
N ASP A 156 -13.86 9.15 9.09
CA ASP A 156 -13.88 10.58 9.41
C ASP A 156 -13.40 11.39 8.17
N PRO A 157 -14.21 12.33 7.65
CA PRO A 157 -13.85 13.13 6.48
C PRO A 157 -12.65 14.06 6.71
N ASN A 158 -12.22 14.26 7.95
CA ASN A 158 -11.07 15.09 8.29
C ASN A 158 -9.77 14.28 8.43
N ILE A 159 -9.78 12.97 8.13
CA ILE A 159 -8.53 12.21 8.01
C ILE A 159 -7.73 12.80 6.85
N ILE A 160 -6.49 13.19 7.15
CA ILE A 160 -5.52 13.57 6.13
C ILE A 160 -4.80 12.32 5.66
N TRP A 161 -5.02 11.98 4.40
CA TRP A 161 -4.37 10.85 3.74
C TRP A 161 -3.10 11.29 3.04
N GLN A 162 -2.10 10.42 3.07
CA GLN A 162 -0.90 10.51 2.26
C GLN A 162 -0.87 9.36 1.28
N ILE A 163 -0.59 9.70 0.03
CA ILE A 163 -0.48 8.75 -1.08
C ILE A 163 0.96 8.78 -1.56
N GLY A 164 1.66 7.66 -1.48
CA GLY A 164 3.05 7.55 -1.91
C GLY A 164 3.87 6.57 -1.09
N GLY A 165 5.19 6.64 -1.24
CA GLY A 165 6.14 5.79 -0.52
C GLY A 165 6.58 6.42 0.81
N THR A 166 5.77 6.27 1.85
CA THR A 166 6.20 6.49 3.23
C THR A 166 6.72 5.20 3.80
N TYR A 167 8.01 5.16 4.10
CA TYR A 167 8.54 4.12 4.96
C TYR A 167 8.42 4.65 6.38
N PRO A 168 7.63 4.00 7.26
CA PRO A 168 7.58 4.40 8.64
C PRO A 168 9.02 4.36 9.14
N SER A 169 9.52 5.51 9.60
CA SER A 169 10.57 5.49 10.60
C SER A 169 9.97 4.69 11.73
N VAL A 170 10.33 3.41 11.85
CA VAL A 170 10.16 2.71 13.10
C VAL A 170 10.82 3.64 14.10
N MET A 171 10.02 4.25 14.98
CA MET A 171 10.56 4.88 16.16
C MET A 171 11.11 3.72 16.98
N THR A 172 12.31 3.28 16.62
CA THR A 172 13.16 2.52 17.52
C THR A 172 13.42 3.50 18.66
N GLY A 173 12.56 3.44 19.66
CA GLY A 173 12.93 3.85 21.01
C GLY A 173 14.13 3.00 21.39
N ASP A 174 15.30 3.54 21.11
CA ASP A 174 16.54 3.37 21.86
C ASP A 174 17.65 4.11 21.11
N GLN A 175 17.82 5.38 21.47
CA GLN A 175 19.16 5.93 21.61
C GLN A 175 19.40 6.16 23.10
N SER A 176 20.07 5.20 23.72
CA SER A 176 20.89 5.39 24.91
C SER A 176 22.18 4.59 24.76
#